data_AF-A0A950A486-F1
#
_entry.id   AF-A0A950A486-F1
#
_cell.length_a   1.000
_cell.length_b   1.000
_cell.length_c   1.000
_cell.angle_alpha   90.00
_cell.angle_beta   90.00
_cell.angle_gamma   90.00
#
_symmetry.space_group_name_H-M   'P 1'
#
loop_
_entity.id
_entity.type
_entity.pdbx_description
1 polymer ?
#
loop_
_entity_poly.entity_id
_entity_poly.type
_entity_poly.pdbx_seq_one_letter_code
_entity_poly.pdbx_strand_id
1 'polypeptide(L)'
;FNAADYREIWKSSNIINDPITVSGSLPAAFQAKVKAALLSLTAKQVSTVDSELGTNSNGPMVAASDALYNQVRQVAQTVHLTTSDL
;
A
#
# COMPACT_ATOMS: atom_id res chain seq x y z
N PHE A 1 19.58 11.76 -10.43
CA PHE A 1 18.90 12.70 -9.51
C PHE A 1 19.95 13.34 -8.63
N ASN A 2 20.04 14.67 -8.62
CA ASN A 2 20.90 15.42 -7.69
C ASN A 2 19.98 16.21 -6.75
N ALA A 3 19.89 15.78 -5.49
CA ALA A 3 18.97 16.38 -4.52
C ALA A 3 19.24 17.88 -4.29
N ALA A 4 20.48 18.33 -4.50
CA ALA A 4 20.87 19.73 -4.30
C ALA A 4 20.24 20.70 -5.31
N ASP A 5 19.77 20.20 -6.46
CA ASP A 5 19.13 21.02 -7.48
C ASP A 5 17.65 21.31 -7.16
N TYR A 6 17.10 20.73 -6.08
CA TYR A 6 15.68 20.80 -5.74
C TYR A 6 15.47 21.25 -4.29
N ARG A 7 14.36 21.96 -4.05
CA ARG A 7 13.90 22.33 -2.72
C ARG A 7 12.51 21.75 -2.49
N GLU A 8 12.36 20.90 -1.47
CA GLU A 8 11.04 20.48 -0.99
C GLU A 8 10.32 21.71 -0.39
N ILE A 9 9.22 22.12 -1.00
CA ILE A 9 8.42 23.28 -0.55
C ILE A 9 7.27 22.87 0.36
N TRP A 10 6.84 21.61 0.27
CA TRP A 10 5.76 21.05 1.05
C TRP A 10 5.84 19.52 1.03
N LYS A 11 5.42 18.91 2.13
CA LYS A 11 5.30 17.46 2.29
C LYS A 11 3.93 17.14 2.86
N SER A 12 3.26 16.15 2.29
CA SER A 12 1.97 15.68 2.80
C SER A 12 2.12 14.97 4.14
N SER A 13 0.98 14.76 4.81
CA SER A 13 0.88 13.66 5.78
C SER A 13 1.19 12.32 5.11
N ASN A 14 1.51 11.30 5.90
CA ASN A 14 1.70 9.94 5.39
C ASN A 14 0.48 9.50 4.58
N ILE A 15 0.74 8.90 3.42
CA ILE A 15 -0.25 8.24 2.58
C ILE A 15 -0.05 6.75 2.80
N ILE A 16 -1.15 6.01 2.95
CA ILE A 16 -1.08 4.56 3.13
C ILE A 16 -0.53 3.89 1.86
N ASN A 17 0.34 2.89 2.05
CA ASN A 17 0.86 2.07 0.96
C ASN A 17 -0.23 1.22 0.29
N ASP A 18 0.08 0.73 -0.91
CA ASP A 18 -0.81 -0.08 -1.73
C ASP A 18 -1.31 -1.34 -0.99
N PRO A 19 -2.60 -1.68 -1.14
CA PRO A 19 -3.13 -2.92 -0.59
C PRO A 19 -2.69 -4.12 -1.44
N ILE A 20 -2.39 -5.24 -0.78
CA ILE A 20 -2.48 -6.54 -1.44
C ILE A 20 -3.93 -7.01 -1.36
N THR A 21 -4.54 -7.26 -2.51
CA THR A 21 -5.92 -7.73 -2.62
C THR A 21 -6.00 -9.15 -3.18
N VAL A 22 -7.06 -9.86 -2.81
CA VAL A 22 -7.41 -11.17 -3.38
C VAL A 22 -8.83 -11.11 -3.91
N SER A 23 -9.12 -11.84 -4.98
CA SER A 23 -10.48 -11.90 -5.51
C SER A 23 -11.46 -12.45 -4.47
N GLY A 24 -12.59 -11.76 -4.29
CA GLY A 24 -13.67 -12.19 -3.39
C GLY A 24 -14.35 -13.50 -3.82
N SER A 25 -14.17 -13.94 -5.07
CA SER A 25 -14.71 -15.19 -5.58
C SER A 25 -13.90 -16.44 -5.20
N LEU A 26 -12.69 -16.26 -4.63
CA LEU A 26 -11.85 -17.38 -4.22
C LEU A 26 -12.38 -18.04 -2.94
N PRO A 27 -12.16 -19.34 -2.73
CA PRO A 27 -12.60 -20.02 -1.50
C PRO A 27 -12.10 -19.33 -0.23
N ALA A 28 -12.94 -19.22 0.80
CA ALA A 28 -12.56 -18.54 2.05
C ALA A 28 -11.29 -19.12 2.70
N ALA A 29 -11.11 -20.44 2.63
CA ALA A 29 -9.91 -21.11 3.12
C ALA A 29 -8.64 -20.69 2.34
N PHE A 30 -8.77 -20.40 1.04
CA PHE A 30 -7.66 -19.88 0.24
C PHE A 30 -7.33 -18.45 0.66
N GLN A 31 -8.33 -17.57 0.75
CA GLN A 31 -8.13 -16.17 1.17
C GLN A 31 -7.45 -16.11 2.56
N ALA A 32 -7.89 -16.94 3.51
CA ALA A 32 -7.30 -17.04 4.83
C ALA A 32 -5.84 -17.51 4.80
N LYS A 33 -5.52 -18.51 3.97
CA LYS A 33 -4.13 -19.00 3.81
C LYS A 33 -3.22 -17.97 3.17
N VAL A 34 -3.69 -17.23 2.16
CA VAL A 34 -2.90 -16.14 1.55
C VAL A 34 -2.61 -15.05 2.58
N LYS A 35 -3.64 -14.61 3.34
CA LYS A 35 -3.46 -13.64 4.42
C LYS A 35 -2.46 -14.13 5.46
N ALA A 36 -2.59 -15.36 5.93
CA ALA A 36 -1.68 -15.93 6.92
C ALA A 36 -0.24 -16.03 6.39
N ALA A 37 -0.05 -16.47 5.14
CA ALA A 37 1.26 -16.57 4.52
C ALA A 37 1.94 -15.20 4.43
N LEU A 38 1.25 -14.17 3.92
CA LEU A 38 1.79 -12.82 3.80
C LEU A 38 2.14 -12.21 5.16
N LEU A 39 1.26 -12.35 6.16
CA LEU A 39 1.51 -11.84 7.51
C LEU A 39 2.59 -12.62 8.29
N SER A 40 2.99 -13.80 7.81
CA SER A 40 4.08 -14.58 8.40
C SER A 40 5.47 -14.21 7.88
N LEU A 41 5.55 -13.38 6.83
CA LEU A 41 6.81 -12.92 6.26
C LEU A 41 7.54 -12.03 7.26
N THR A 42 8.82 -12.33 7.49
CA THR A 42 9.72 -11.48 8.27
C THR A 42 10.05 -10.21 7.50
N ALA A 43 10.42 -9.13 8.21
CA ALA A 43 10.89 -7.89 7.58
C ALA A 43 12.04 -8.13 6.59
N LYS A 44 12.95 -9.08 6.89
CA LYS A 44 14.04 -9.48 5.98
C LYS A 44 13.52 -10.09 4.68
N GLN A 45 12.48 -10.93 4.74
CA GLN A 45 11.89 -11.53 3.54
C GLN A 45 11.14 -10.49 2.70
N VAL A 46 10.47 -9.54 3.35
CA VAL A 46 9.81 -8.40 2.67
C VAL A 46 10.85 -7.49 2.02
N SER A 47 12.00 -7.25 2.67
CA SER A 47 13.02 -6.32 2.15
C SER A 47 13.62 -6.76 0.81
N THR A 48 13.63 -8.06 0.51
CA THR A 48 14.05 -8.57 -0.80
C THR A 48 13.15 -8.00 -1.90
N VAL A 49 11.83 -7.99 -1.67
CA VAL A 49 10.85 -7.43 -2.60
C VAL A 49 10.89 -5.90 -2.58
N ASP A 50 11.07 -5.28 -1.41
CA ASP A 50 11.18 -3.83 -1.31
C ASP A 50 12.30 -3.28 -2.21
N SER A 51 13.46 -3.96 -2.22
CA SER A 51 14.59 -3.56 -3.08
C SER A 51 14.25 -3.64 -4.58
N GLU A 52 13.45 -4.62 -5.00
CA GLU A 52 13.02 -4.74 -6.41
C GLU A 52 12.01 -3.66 -6.78
N LEU A 53 11.14 -3.28 -5.84
CA LEU A 53 10.13 -2.24 -6.01
C LEU A 53 10.66 -0.81 -5.78
N GLY A 54 11.93 -0.67 -5.37
CA GLY A 54 12.52 0.62 -5.01
C GLY A 54 11.88 1.25 -3.76
N THR A 55 11.23 0.46 -2.92
CA THR A 55 10.67 0.89 -1.64
C THR A 55 11.70 0.67 -0.52
N ASN A 56 11.54 1.40 0.58
CA ASN A 56 12.38 1.26 1.78
C ASN A 56 11.51 1.00 3.02
N SER A 57 10.49 0.15 2.85
CA SER A 57 9.50 -0.16 3.90
C SER A 57 10.18 -0.73 5.14
N ASN A 58 11.16 -1.63 4.96
CA ASN A 58 11.98 -2.23 6.01
C ASN A 58 11.19 -2.87 7.16
N GLY A 59 9.91 -3.17 6.94
CA GLY A 59 8.95 -3.65 7.93
C GLY A 59 8.24 -4.91 7.46
N PRO A 60 7.61 -5.68 8.37
CA PRO A 60 6.80 -6.82 7.99
C PRO A 60 5.53 -6.38 7.26
N MET A 61 4.86 -7.33 6.60
CA MET A 61 3.51 -7.12 6.10
C MET A 61 2.56 -6.84 7.28
N VAL A 62 1.71 -5.83 7.13
CA VAL A 62 0.72 -5.46 8.15
C VAL A 62 -0.69 -5.80 7.68
N ALA A 63 -1.57 -6.15 8.63
CA ALA A 63 -2.96 -6.42 8.30
C ALA A 63 -3.65 -5.13 7.85
N ALA A 64 -4.18 -5.12 6.64
CA ALA A 64 -4.98 -4.03 6.12
C ALA A 64 -6.48 -4.35 6.18
N SER A 65 -7.29 -3.30 6.33
CA SER A 65 -8.74 -3.34 6.17
C SER A 65 -9.16 -2.26 5.17
N ASP A 66 -10.35 -2.41 4.58
CA ASP A 66 -10.87 -1.43 3.62
C ASP A 66 -10.96 -0.01 4.20
N ALA A 67 -11.28 0.10 5.49
CA ALA A 67 -11.42 1.38 6.19
C ALA A 67 -10.14 2.22 6.20
N LEU A 68 -8.96 1.59 6.09
CA LEU A 68 -7.67 2.30 6.02
C LEU A 68 -7.58 3.22 4.79
N TYR A 69 -8.34 2.93 3.74
CA TYR A 69 -8.31 3.68 2.48
C TYR A 69 -9.37 4.80 2.43
N ASN A 70 -10.08 5.07 3.53
CA ASN A 70 -11.07 6.14 3.59
C ASN A 70 -10.45 7.54 3.36
N GLN A 71 -9.20 7.77 3.80
CA GLN A 71 -8.50 9.03 3.53
C GLN A 71 -8.31 9.27 2.03
N VAL A 72 -7.98 8.23 1.26
CA VAL A 72 -7.82 8.32 -0.20
C VAL A 72 -9.17 8.63 -0.85
N ARG A 73 -10.25 7.97 -0.41
CA ARG A 73 -11.62 8.25 -0.89
C ARG A 73 -12.07 9.68 -0.57
N GLN A 74 -11.72 10.19 0.61
CA GLN A 74 -12.04 11.57 0.98
C GLN A 74 -11.33 12.58 0.08
N VAL A 75 -10.06 12.34 -0.26
CA VAL A 75 -9.33 13.18 -1.23
C VAL A 75 -10.02 13.13 -2.58
N ALA A 76 -10.31 11.93 -3.11
CA ALA A 76 -11.00 11.78 -4.39
C ALA A 76 -12.34 12.54 -4.43
N GLN A 77 -13.15 12.44 -3.36
CA GLN A 77 -14.38 13.21 -3.23
C GLN A 77 -14.14 14.73 -3.22
N THR A 78 -13.13 15.17 -2.48
CA THR A 78 -12.77 16.59 -2.35
C THR A 78 -12.34 17.19 -3.69
N VAL A 79 -11.66 16.40 -4.53
CA VAL A 79 -11.22 16.83 -5.87
C VAL A 79 -12.18 16.42 -6.99
N HIS A 80 -13.37 15.93 -6.64
CA HIS A 80 -14.42 15.51 -7.56
C HIS A 80 -14.00 14.43 -8.57
N LEU A 81 -13.08 13.53 -8.19
CA LEU A 81 -12.71 12.37 -8.98
C LEU A 81 -13.81 11.31 -8.97
N THR A 82 -14.09 10.77 -10.15
CA THR A 82 -15.08 9.71 -10.40
C THR A 82 -14.42 8.52 -11.10
N THR A 83 -15.14 7.40 -11.20
CA THR A 83 -14.62 6.22 -11.91
C THR A 83 -14.50 6.44 -13.41
N SER A 84 -15.13 7.47 -13.99
CA SER A 84 -14.92 7.85 -15.39
C SER A 84 -13.61 8.60 -15.63
N ASP A 85 -12.91 9.00 -14.56
CA ASP A 85 -11.61 9.67 -14.64
C ASP A 85 -10.42 8.69 -14.52
N LEU A 86 -10.70 7.38 -14.43
CA LEU A 86 -9.72 6.29 -14.28
C LEU A 86 -9.46 5.55 -15.59
#